data_AF-A0A966QSA6-F1
#
_entry.id   AF-A0A966QSA6-F1
#
_cell.length_a   1.000
_cell.length_b   1.000
_cell.length_c   1.000
_cell.angle_alpha   90.00
_cell.angle_beta   90.00
_cell.angle_gamma   90.00
#
_symmetry.space_group_name_H-M   'P 1'
#
loop_
_entity.id
_entity.type
_entity.pdbx_description
1 polymer ?
#
loop_
_entity_poly.entity_id
_entity_poly.type
_entity_poly.pdbx_seq_one_letter_code
_entity_poly.pdbx_strand_id
1 'polypeptide(L)'
;MTISFQRLRRELFATPLDGLISLVLIGVLLAAGSAFLKWMLFQAQWTVIQANSTLFALGRYPIDQQWRLWLLTTLLALATGTTWGLLRSGSTPRWPRNDLVAAVLLIALASAGTWALQLPFPIQLRWWLISGGLLVCRGVAGRFGSSLPLAVRRGAAVVWPVLYLIGMVLISGGLGLMPVPSSEWGGLLLTLLQSSFAILLCFPLGVMLALGRRSELPLLRWGSVVYIEFIRGAPLITLL
;
A
#
# COMPACT_ATOMS: atom_id res chain seq x y z
N MET A 1 -18.76 -4.50 -16.12
CA MET A 1 -19.69 -3.39 -15.76
C MET A 1 -19.70 -2.40 -16.90
N THR A 2 -20.60 -2.58 -17.86
CA THR A 2 -20.85 -1.58 -18.90
C THR A 2 -21.83 -0.57 -18.30
N ILE A 3 -21.36 0.64 -17.98
CA ILE A 3 -22.25 1.73 -17.59
C ILE A 3 -23.10 2.04 -18.81
N SER A 4 -24.39 1.70 -18.76
CA SER A 4 -25.32 2.01 -19.84
C SER A 4 -25.45 3.53 -19.95
N PHE A 5 -25.38 4.06 -21.16
CA PHE A 5 -25.57 5.48 -21.46
C PHE A 5 -26.89 6.02 -20.87
N GLN A 6 -27.92 5.18 -20.81
CA GLN A 6 -29.21 5.52 -20.21
C GLN A 6 -29.12 5.77 -18.69
N ARG A 7 -28.20 5.08 -18.01
CA ARG A 7 -27.96 5.25 -16.57
C ARG A 7 -27.23 6.55 -16.30
N LEU A 8 -26.20 6.84 -17.10
CA LEU A 8 -25.43 8.10 -16.99
C LEU A 8 -26.33 9.32 -17.23
N ARG A 9 -27.24 9.25 -18.22
CA ARG A 9 -28.23 10.30 -18.49
C ARG A 9 -29.20 10.51 -17.33
N ARG A 10 -29.67 9.44 -16.69
CA ARG A 10 -30.58 9.55 -15.53
C ARG A 10 -29.90 10.07 -14.27
N GLU A 11 -28.61 9.79 -14.08
CA GLU A 11 -27.90 10.18 -12.84
C GLU A 11 -27.26 11.57 -12.93
N LEU A 12 -26.75 11.98 -14.10
CA LEU A 12 -26.06 13.28 -14.27
C LEU A 12 -26.91 14.34 -15.00
N PHE A 13 -27.94 13.93 -15.75
CA PHE A 13 -28.71 14.81 -16.63
C PHE A 13 -30.23 14.58 -16.49
N ALA A 14 -30.69 14.31 -15.26
CA ALA A 14 -32.10 14.08 -14.96
C ALA A 14 -32.97 15.30 -15.25
N THR A 15 -32.48 16.49 -14.87
CA THR A 15 -33.11 17.79 -15.12
C THR A 15 -32.15 18.73 -15.86
N PRO A 16 -32.63 19.80 -16.52
CA PRO A 16 -31.75 20.79 -17.15
C PRO A 16 -30.82 21.49 -16.15
N LEU A 17 -31.24 21.65 -14.89
CA LEU A 17 -30.42 22.19 -13.81
C LEU A 17 -29.32 21.19 -13.41
N ASP A 18 -29.65 19.90 -13.23
CA ASP A 18 -28.65 18.86 -12.96
C ASP A 18 -27.65 18.73 -14.11
N GLY A 19 -28.12 18.87 -15.35
CA GLY A 19 -27.25 18.87 -16.52
C GLY A 19 -26.29 20.05 -16.55
N LEU A 20 -26.75 21.25 -16.18
CA LEU A 20 -25.90 22.43 -16.07
C LEU A 20 -24.86 22.26 -14.94
N ILE A 21 -25.28 21.79 -13.77
CA ILE A 21 -24.39 21.52 -12.64
C ILE A 21 -23.34 20.47 -13.02
N SER A 22 -23.75 19.38 -13.65
CA SER A 22 -22.84 18.33 -14.11
C SER A 22 -21.83 18.85 -15.13
N LEU A 23 -22.26 19.67 -16.09
CA LEU A 23 -21.35 20.30 -17.06
C LEU A 23 -20.35 21.24 -16.38
N VAL A 24 -20.80 22.06 -15.44
CA VAL A 24 -19.94 22.96 -14.67
C VAL A 24 -18.93 22.15 -13.84
N LEU A 25 -19.37 21.12 -13.12
CA LEU A 25 -18.49 20.27 -12.31
C LEU A 25 -17.47 19.53 -13.16
N ILE A 26 -17.87 18.96 -14.30
CA ILE A 26 -16.95 18.32 -15.24
C ILE A 26 -15.95 19.35 -15.77
N GLY A 27 -16.41 20.56 -16.13
CA GLY A 27 -15.54 21.65 -16.56
C GLY A 27 -14.50 22.04 -15.51
N VAL A 28 -14.92 22.21 -14.25
CA VAL A 28 -14.03 22.50 -13.11
C VAL A 28 -13.04 21.37 -12.87
N LEU A 29 -13.50 20.11 -12.88
CA LEU A 29 -12.62 18.95 -12.70
C LEU A 29 -11.58 18.82 -13.82
N LEU A 30 -11.97 19.07 -15.06
CA LEU A 30 -11.05 19.07 -16.20
C LEU A 30 -10.07 20.25 -16.15
N ALA A 31 -10.53 21.44 -15.76
CA ALA A 31 -9.67 22.61 -15.57
C ALA A 31 -8.67 22.40 -14.44
N ALA A 32 -9.12 21.92 -13.29
CA ALA A 32 -8.25 21.59 -12.16
C ALA A 32 -7.28 20.46 -12.50
N GLY A 33 -7.75 19.39 -13.14
CA GLY A 33 -6.93 18.26 -13.56
C GLY A 33 -5.87 18.65 -14.59
N SER A 34 -6.23 19.47 -15.57
CA SER A 34 -5.28 19.98 -16.57
C SER A 34 -4.28 20.96 -15.98
N ALA A 35 -4.70 21.86 -15.07
CA ALA A 35 -3.80 22.73 -14.33
C ALA A 35 -2.82 21.92 -13.49
N PHE A 36 -3.30 20.90 -12.78
CA PHE A 36 -2.46 19.99 -12.01
C PHE A 36 -1.46 19.23 -12.89
N LEU A 37 -1.89 18.66 -14.02
CA LEU A 37 -1.02 17.97 -14.97
C LEU A 37 0.02 18.90 -15.56
N LYS A 38 -0.37 20.13 -15.93
CA LYS A 38 0.55 21.14 -16.45
C LYS A 38 1.60 21.52 -15.42
N TRP A 39 1.18 21.73 -14.17
CA TRP A 39 2.09 22.00 -13.07
C TRP A 39 3.04 20.81 -12.84
N MET A 40 2.49 19.60 -12.72
CA MET A 40 3.23 18.37 -12.44
C MET A 40 4.29 18.07 -13.51
N LEU A 41 3.94 18.22 -14.80
CA LEU A 41 4.82 17.84 -15.90
C LEU A 41 5.80 18.94 -16.30
N PHE A 42 5.42 20.22 -16.19
CA PHE A 42 6.20 21.33 -16.76
C PHE A 42 6.70 22.36 -15.74
N GLN A 43 6.12 22.44 -14.54
CA GLN A 43 6.48 23.47 -13.55
C GLN A 43 7.12 22.89 -12.28
N ALA A 44 6.80 21.63 -11.94
CA ALA A 44 7.30 20.97 -10.75
C ALA A 44 8.82 20.78 -10.81
N GLN A 45 9.49 21.15 -9.72
CA GLN A 45 10.95 21.06 -9.58
C GLN A 45 11.35 19.65 -9.12
N TRP A 46 11.33 18.69 -10.05
CA TRP A 46 11.70 17.29 -9.79
C TRP A 46 13.15 17.10 -9.35
N THR A 47 14.00 18.09 -9.60
CA THR A 47 15.39 18.17 -9.15
C THR A 47 15.53 18.08 -7.63
N VAL A 48 14.56 18.58 -6.86
CA VAL A 48 14.57 18.50 -5.39
C VAL A 48 14.52 17.03 -4.92
N ILE A 49 13.70 16.22 -5.58
CA ILE A 49 13.55 14.78 -5.29
C ILE A 49 14.80 14.02 -5.73
N GLN A 50 15.37 14.38 -6.88
CA GLN A 50 16.63 13.80 -7.39
C GLN A 50 17.79 14.05 -6.41
N ALA A 51 17.98 15.31 -5.99
CA ALA A 51 19.06 15.72 -5.12
C ALA A 51 18.94 15.17 -3.69
N ASN A 52 17.71 14.98 -3.20
CA ASN A 52 17.44 14.55 -1.82
C ASN A 52 16.73 13.18 -1.75
N SER A 53 16.99 12.30 -2.72
CA SER A 53 16.31 11.01 -2.84
C SER A 53 16.41 10.13 -1.59
N THR A 54 17.57 10.11 -0.93
CA THR A 54 17.78 9.38 0.34
C THR A 54 16.92 9.95 1.46
N LEU A 55 16.88 11.28 1.61
CA LEU A 55 16.07 11.97 2.63
C LEU A 55 14.57 11.76 2.37
N PHE A 56 14.15 11.78 1.11
CA PHE A 56 12.76 11.49 0.73
C PHE A 56 12.36 10.04 1.06
N ALA A 57 13.23 9.08 0.73
CA ALA A 57 12.96 7.66 0.93
C ALA A 57 13.02 7.24 2.40
N LEU A 58 14.01 7.71 3.16
CA LEU A 58 14.37 7.19 4.49
C LEU A 58 14.27 8.24 5.61
N GLY A 59 13.91 9.48 5.27
CA GLY A 59 13.79 10.55 6.25
C GLY A 59 15.14 10.85 6.91
N ARG A 60 15.10 11.21 8.20
CA ARG A 60 16.28 11.55 9.00
C ARG A 60 16.97 10.31 9.59
N TYR A 61 16.63 9.10 9.11
CA TYR A 61 17.18 7.87 9.65
C TYR A 61 18.71 7.81 9.45
N PRO A 62 19.50 7.51 10.50
CA PRO A 62 20.96 7.54 10.44
C PRO A 62 21.52 6.69 9.30
N ILE A 63 22.45 7.25 8.52
CA ILE A 63 22.96 6.65 7.27
C ILE A 63 23.51 5.24 7.52
N ASP A 64 24.28 5.07 8.60
CA ASP A 64 24.89 3.79 8.97
C ASP A 64 23.86 2.71 9.35
N GLN A 65 22.62 3.11 9.67
CA GLN A 65 21.54 2.21 10.07
C GLN A 65 20.48 2.03 8.99
N GLN A 66 20.55 2.76 7.86
CA GLN A 66 19.55 2.70 6.79
C GLN A 66 19.38 1.30 6.18
N TRP A 67 20.40 0.44 6.26
CA TRP A 67 20.30 -0.96 5.83
C TRP A 67 19.15 -1.71 6.50
N ARG A 68 18.78 -1.33 7.72
CA ARG A 68 17.65 -1.91 8.47
C ARG A 68 16.33 -1.70 7.74
N LEU A 69 16.09 -0.48 7.23
CA LEU A 69 14.88 -0.14 6.48
C LEU A 69 14.84 -0.83 5.11
N TRP A 70 15.97 -0.92 4.42
CA TRP A 70 16.08 -1.66 3.16
C TRP A 70 15.88 -3.16 3.36
N LEU A 71 16.42 -3.73 4.44
CA LEU A 71 16.21 -5.12 4.81
C LEU A 71 14.73 -5.40 5.07
N LEU A 72 14.06 -4.57 5.87
CA LEU A 72 12.63 -4.74 6.16
C LEU A 72 11.76 -4.60 4.92
N THR A 73 12.05 -3.61 4.07
CA THR A 73 11.34 -3.44 2.79
C THR A 73 11.51 -4.68 1.92
N THR A 74 12.71 -5.26 1.89
CA THR A 74 12.98 -6.50 1.17
C THR A 74 12.21 -7.68 1.78
N LEU A 75 12.28 -7.88 3.09
CA LEU A 75 11.55 -8.95 3.78
C LEU A 75 10.05 -8.83 3.58
N LEU A 76 9.49 -7.61 3.61
CA LEU A 76 8.09 -7.35 3.31
C LEU A 76 7.74 -7.69 1.87
N ALA A 77 8.57 -7.31 0.91
CA ALA A 77 8.36 -7.64 -0.50
C ALA A 77 8.39 -9.16 -0.74
N LEU A 78 9.32 -9.88 -0.10
CA LEU A 78 9.40 -11.34 -0.18
C LEU A 78 8.19 -12.02 0.52
N ALA A 79 7.78 -11.53 1.69
CA ALA A 79 6.59 -12.02 2.40
C ALA A 79 5.32 -11.76 1.58
N THR A 80 5.22 -10.61 0.92
CA THR A 80 4.14 -10.27 -0.01
C THR A 80 4.13 -11.24 -1.19
N GLY A 81 5.28 -11.42 -1.85
CA GLY A 81 5.43 -12.31 -2.98
C GLY A 81 5.05 -13.74 -2.65
N THR A 82 5.61 -14.29 -1.56
CA THR A 82 5.31 -15.65 -1.09
C THR A 82 3.86 -15.82 -0.70
N THR A 83 3.28 -14.92 0.09
CA THR A 83 1.86 -14.98 0.49
C THR A 83 0.94 -14.93 -0.72
N TRP A 84 1.16 -13.99 -1.65
CA TRP A 84 0.39 -13.88 -2.88
C TRP A 84 0.55 -15.13 -3.77
N GLY A 85 1.76 -15.70 -3.81
CA GLY A 85 2.10 -16.98 -4.43
C GLY A 85 1.28 -18.14 -3.89
N LEU A 86 1.34 -18.35 -2.58
CA LEU A 86 0.69 -19.46 -1.89
C LEU A 86 -0.83 -19.39 -1.96
N LEU A 87 -1.42 -18.19 -1.89
CA LEU A 87 -2.86 -17.98 -2.01
C LEU A 87 -3.40 -18.40 -3.37
N ARG A 88 -2.60 -18.26 -4.42
CA ARG A 88 -2.96 -18.63 -5.80
C ARG A 88 -2.43 -20.00 -6.22
N SER A 89 -1.76 -20.71 -5.31
CA SER A 89 -1.18 -22.00 -5.64
C SER A 89 -2.26 -23.07 -5.83
N GLY A 90 -2.22 -23.75 -6.97
CA GLY A 90 -3.25 -24.71 -7.40
C GLY A 90 -4.41 -24.09 -8.21
N SER A 91 -4.47 -22.76 -8.38
CA SER A 91 -5.46 -22.11 -9.26
C SER A 91 -4.99 -22.09 -10.72
N THR A 92 -5.90 -22.38 -11.65
CA THR A 92 -5.68 -22.25 -13.11
C THR A 92 -6.58 -21.14 -13.69
N PRO A 93 -6.04 -20.12 -14.40
CA PRO A 93 -4.62 -19.91 -14.75
C PRO A 93 -3.77 -19.44 -13.57
N ARG A 94 -2.47 -19.77 -13.59
CA ARG A 94 -1.50 -19.37 -12.54
C ARG A 94 -1.31 -17.85 -12.46
N TRP A 95 -1.48 -17.18 -13.59
CA TRP A 95 -1.36 -15.73 -13.76
C TRP A 95 -2.65 -15.17 -14.39
N PRO A 96 -3.68 -14.88 -13.57
CA PRO A 96 -4.87 -14.19 -14.05
C PRO A 96 -4.53 -12.84 -14.68
N ARG A 97 -5.38 -12.34 -15.58
CA ARG A 97 -5.15 -11.06 -16.27
C ARG A 97 -4.87 -9.90 -15.31
N ASN A 98 -5.59 -9.83 -14.18
CA ASN A 98 -5.39 -8.78 -13.19
C ASN A 98 -4.02 -8.88 -12.51
N ASP A 99 -3.54 -10.09 -12.24
CA ASP A 99 -2.24 -10.33 -11.61
C ASP A 99 -1.09 -10.02 -12.60
N LEU A 100 -1.28 -10.31 -13.89
CA LEU A 100 -0.34 -9.91 -14.95
C LEU A 100 -0.25 -8.40 -15.07
N VAL A 101 -1.39 -7.71 -15.10
CA VAL A 101 -1.43 -6.24 -15.14
C VAL A 101 -0.73 -5.67 -13.91
N ALA A 102 -0.98 -6.20 -12.72
CA ALA A 102 -0.31 -5.75 -11.50
C ALA A 102 1.22 -5.95 -11.57
N ALA A 103 1.71 -7.10 -12.04
CA ALA A 103 3.16 -7.30 -12.18
C ALA A 103 3.79 -6.41 -13.26
N VAL A 104 3.12 -6.21 -14.39
CA VAL A 104 3.58 -5.27 -15.43
C VAL A 104 3.65 -3.86 -14.88
N LEU A 105 2.63 -3.42 -14.13
CA LEU A 105 2.63 -2.11 -13.47
C LEU A 105 3.74 -2.00 -12.43
N LEU A 106 3.99 -3.04 -11.64
CA LEU A 106 5.08 -3.05 -10.66
C LEU A 106 6.45 -2.96 -11.34
N ILE A 107 6.66 -3.73 -12.42
CA ILE A 107 7.90 -3.67 -13.22
C ILE A 107 8.06 -2.28 -13.83
N ALA A 108 7.02 -1.74 -14.45
CA ALA A 108 7.04 -0.42 -15.06
C ALA A 108 7.32 0.68 -14.02
N LEU A 109 6.70 0.62 -12.85
CA LEU A 109 6.95 1.58 -11.78
C LEU A 109 8.38 1.46 -11.24
N ALA A 110 8.88 0.23 -11.05
CA ALA A 110 10.23 -0.01 -10.56
C ALA A 110 11.30 0.41 -11.57
N SER A 111 11.08 0.21 -12.87
CA SER A 111 12.06 0.55 -13.93
C SER A 111 11.88 1.96 -14.45
N ALA A 112 10.74 2.26 -15.08
CA ALA A 112 10.47 3.55 -15.70
C ALA A 112 10.33 4.67 -14.65
N GLY A 113 9.78 4.38 -13.46
CA GLY A 113 9.68 5.36 -12.38
C GLY A 113 11.04 5.77 -11.82
N THR A 114 11.93 4.81 -11.57
CA THR A 114 13.28 5.11 -11.07
C THR A 114 14.17 5.78 -12.12
N TRP A 115 13.96 5.44 -13.40
CA TRP A 115 14.60 6.09 -14.54
C TRP A 115 14.11 7.53 -14.73
N ALA A 116 12.80 7.77 -14.70
CA ALA A 116 12.20 9.10 -14.84
C ALA A 116 12.64 10.04 -13.70
N LEU A 117 12.78 9.51 -12.49
CA LEU A 117 13.30 10.23 -11.34
C LEU A 117 14.84 10.36 -11.33
N GLN A 118 15.55 9.87 -12.36
CA GLN A 118 17.02 9.93 -12.48
C GLN A 118 17.75 9.54 -11.19
N LEU A 119 17.24 8.52 -10.49
CA LEU A 119 17.81 8.13 -9.19
C LEU A 119 19.24 7.59 -9.37
N PRO A 120 20.12 7.71 -8.35
CA PRO A 120 21.42 7.06 -8.39
C PRO A 120 21.32 5.56 -8.66
N PHE A 121 22.25 5.02 -9.46
CA PHE A 121 22.27 3.60 -9.85
C PHE A 121 22.13 2.61 -8.67
N PRO A 122 22.79 2.82 -7.50
CA PRO A 122 22.61 1.93 -6.35
C PRO A 122 21.17 1.87 -5.84
N ILE A 123 20.41 2.97 -5.91
CA ILE A 123 19.01 3.03 -5.49
C ILE A 123 18.11 2.37 -6.53
N GLN A 124 18.37 2.59 -7.83
CA GLN A 124 17.66 1.91 -8.91
C GLN A 124 17.78 0.39 -8.76
N LEU A 125 19.01 -0.10 -8.57
CA LEU A 125 19.30 -1.53 -8.40
C LEU A 125 18.54 -2.13 -7.22
N ARG A 126 18.49 -1.44 -6.06
CA ARG A 126 17.72 -1.90 -4.89
C ARG A 126 16.24 -2.07 -5.23
N TRP A 127 15.61 -1.10 -5.87
CA TRP A 127 14.20 -1.19 -6.26
C TRP A 127 13.94 -2.32 -7.26
N TRP A 128 14.84 -2.53 -8.22
CA TRP A 128 14.73 -3.62 -9.20
C TRP A 128 14.88 -4.99 -8.52
N LEU A 129 15.83 -5.13 -7.58
CA LEU A 129 16.02 -6.36 -6.84
C LEU A 129 14.84 -6.67 -5.91
N ILE A 130 14.27 -5.68 -5.23
CA ILE A 130 13.11 -5.86 -4.34
C ILE A 130 11.87 -6.29 -5.14
N SER A 131 11.57 -5.58 -6.24
CA SER A 131 10.42 -5.89 -7.09
C SER A 131 10.60 -7.21 -7.84
N GLY A 132 11.79 -7.47 -8.39
CA GLY A 132 12.14 -8.76 -9.00
C GLY A 132 12.06 -9.90 -8.00
N GLY A 133 12.61 -9.74 -6.80
CA GLY A 133 12.56 -10.72 -5.71
C GLY A 133 11.13 -11.06 -5.30
N LEU A 134 10.25 -10.06 -5.19
CA LEU A 134 8.82 -10.25 -4.94
C LEU A 134 8.18 -11.13 -6.02
N LEU A 135 8.40 -10.81 -7.29
CA LEU A 135 7.80 -11.54 -8.43
C LEU A 135 8.37 -12.96 -8.57
N VAL A 136 9.65 -13.15 -8.30
CA VAL A 136 10.28 -14.48 -8.25
C VAL A 136 9.66 -15.31 -7.12
N CYS A 137 9.59 -14.77 -5.90
CA CYS A 137 8.96 -15.44 -4.77
C CYS A 137 7.49 -15.78 -5.04
N ARG A 138 6.76 -14.86 -5.65
CA ARG A 138 5.38 -15.07 -6.13
C ARG A 138 5.27 -16.24 -7.11
N GLY A 139 6.15 -16.29 -8.11
CA GLY A 139 6.16 -17.34 -9.12
C GLY A 139 6.52 -18.70 -8.53
N VAL A 140 7.57 -18.75 -7.71
CA VAL A 140 8.04 -19.97 -7.02
C VAL A 140 6.97 -20.49 -6.07
N ALA A 141 6.46 -19.65 -5.17
CA ALA A 141 5.42 -20.05 -4.22
C ALA A 141 4.10 -20.41 -4.92
N GLY A 142 3.77 -19.78 -6.04
CA GLY A 142 2.62 -20.17 -6.86
C GLY A 142 2.78 -21.55 -7.50
N ARG A 143 3.97 -21.86 -8.01
CA ARG A 143 4.28 -23.13 -8.69
C ARG A 143 4.40 -24.31 -7.73
N PHE A 144 5.09 -24.12 -6.61
CA PHE A 144 5.39 -25.18 -5.65
C PHE A 144 4.47 -25.21 -4.43
N GLY A 145 3.66 -24.16 -4.22
CA GLY A 145 2.80 -24.06 -3.04
C GLY A 145 1.70 -25.13 -2.95
N SER A 146 1.33 -25.78 -4.06
CA SER A 146 0.32 -26.85 -4.09
C SER A 146 0.88 -28.16 -3.56
N SER A 147 2.20 -28.30 -3.55
CA SER A 147 2.91 -29.44 -2.96
C SER A 147 3.13 -29.28 -1.45
N LEU A 148 2.89 -28.09 -0.89
CA LEU A 148 3.05 -27.84 0.53
C LEU A 148 1.80 -28.27 1.33
N PRO A 149 1.99 -28.79 2.55
CA PRO A 149 0.87 -29.14 3.42
C PRO A 149 0.02 -27.91 3.75
N LEU A 150 -1.29 -28.12 3.90
CA LEU A 150 -2.27 -27.06 4.14
C LEU A 150 -1.97 -26.22 5.39
N ALA A 151 -1.38 -26.84 6.42
CA ALA A 151 -0.94 -26.16 7.63
C ALA A 151 0.09 -25.07 7.34
N VAL A 152 1.08 -25.35 6.48
CA VAL A 152 2.11 -24.36 6.07
C VAL A 152 1.49 -23.24 5.24
N ARG A 153 0.56 -23.56 4.34
CA ARG A 153 -0.14 -22.55 3.54
C ARG A 153 -0.99 -21.60 4.41
N ARG A 154 -1.67 -22.12 5.42
CA ARG A 154 -2.44 -21.32 6.39
C ARG A 154 -1.53 -20.54 7.33
N GLY A 155 -0.40 -21.12 7.72
CA GLY A 155 0.63 -20.49 8.53
C GLY A 155 1.28 -19.26 7.88
N ALA A 156 1.18 -19.11 6.55
CA ALA A 156 1.68 -17.92 5.85
C ALA A 156 1.09 -16.59 6.37
N ALA A 157 -0.14 -16.61 6.91
CA ALA A 157 -0.74 -15.43 7.53
C ALA A 157 0.02 -14.97 8.80
N VAL A 158 0.63 -15.90 9.54
CA VAL A 158 1.38 -15.63 10.79
C VAL A 158 2.69 -14.90 10.50
N VAL A 159 3.24 -15.01 9.29
CA VAL A 159 4.46 -14.31 8.89
C VAL A 159 4.30 -12.79 9.04
N TRP A 160 3.12 -12.24 8.78
CA TRP A 160 2.86 -10.80 8.81
C TRP A 160 2.97 -10.16 10.20
N PRO A 161 2.27 -10.64 11.25
CA PRO A 161 2.44 -10.10 12.59
C PRO A 161 3.85 -10.37 13.15
N VAL A 162 4.46 -11.51 12.82
CA VAL A 162 5.86 -11.79 13.22
C VAL A 162 6.82 -10.79 12.57
N LEU A 163 6.66 -10.53 11.28
CA LEU A 163 7.48 -9.56 10.54
C LEU A 163 7.25 -8.13 11.03
N TYR A 164 6.05 -7.79 11.49
CA TYR A 164 5.78 -6.52 12.16
C TYR A 164 6.60 -6.36 13.44
N LEU A 165 6.56 -7.36 14.32
CA LEU A 165 7.32 -7.33 15.59
C LEU A 165 8.83 -7.24 15.32
N ILE A 166 9.34 -8.05 14.38
CA ILE A 166 10.73 -7.99 13.94
C ILE A 166 11.05 -6.59 13.38
N GLY A 167 10.15 -6.01 12.58
CA GLY A 167 10.28 -4.68 12.02
C GLY A 167 10.41 -3.60 13.09
N MET A 168 9.52 -3.60 14.08
CA MET A 168 9.55 -2.63 15.18
C MET A 168 10.84 -2.74 15.99
N VAL A 169 11.29 -3.95 16.29
CA VAL A 169 12.56 -4.20 17.00
C VAL A 169 13.74 -3.72 16.15
N LEU A 170 13.75 -4.01 14.85
CA LEU A 170 14.87 -3.63 13.99
C LEU A 170 14.93 -2.10 13.78
N ILE A 171 13.80 -1.44 13.54
CA ILE A 171 13.74 0.02 13.33
C ILE A 171 14.16 0.77 14.59
N SER A 172 13.71 0.33 15.76
CA SER A 172 14.05 0.95 17.05
C SER A 172 15.50 0.71 17.48
N GLY A 173 16.14 -0.34 16.98
CA GLY A 173 17.47 -0.75 17.42
C GLY A 173 17.46 -1.65 18.65
N GLY A 174 16.48 -2.54 18.77
CA GLY A 174 16.50 -3.61 19.77
C GLY A 174 17.55 -4.69 19.47
N LEU A 175 17.70 -5.65 20.39
CA LEU A 175 18.61 -6.81 20.27
C LEU A 175 20.11 -6.42 20.14
N GLY A 176 20.56 -5.40 20.86
CA GLY A 176 21.97 -4.97 20.88
C GLY A 176 22.39 -4.06 19.72
N LEU A 177 21.43 -3.67 18.87
CA LEU A 177 21.63 -2.66 17.84
C LEU A 177 21.67 -1.24 18.45
N MET A 178 22.26 -0.30 17.72
CA MET A 178 22.25 1.11 18.15
C MET A 178 20.80 1.63 18.14
N PRO A 179 20.30 2.19 19.27
CA PRO A 179 18.95 2.71 19.36
C PRO A 179 18.81 3.96 18.48
N VAL A 180 17.72 4.04 17.72
CA VAL A 180 17.41 5.20 16.88
C VAL A 180 16.14 5.88 17.43
N PRO A 181 16.22 7.17 17.82
CA PRO A 181 15.11 7.86 18.43
C PRO A 181 13.92 7.95 17.45
N SER A 182 12.70 7.84 17.98
CA SER A 182 11.46 7.91 17.20
C SER A 182 11.24 9.27 16.52
N SER A 183 11.95 10.32 16.94
CA SER A 183 11.95 11.63 16.27
C SER A 183 12.63 11.62 14.90
N GLU A 184 13.47 10.63 14.62
CA GLU A 184 14.17 10.46 13.34
C GLU A 184 13.48 9.47 12.41
N TRP A 185 12.42 8.83 12.90
CA TRP A 185 11.59 7.90 12.14
C TRP A 185 10.80 8.69 11.10
N GLY A 186 11.15 8.52 9.84
CA GLY A 186 10.42 9.17 8.76
C GLY A 186 10.81 8.65 7.38
N GLY A 187 10.37 9.40 6.38
CA GLY A 187 10.57 9.05 4.97
C GLY A 187 9.50 8.11 4.43
N LEU A 188 9.43 8.06 3.11
CA LEU A 188 8.43 7.31 2.38
C LEU A 188 8.45 5.80 2.72
N LEU A 189 9.63 5.19 2.85
CA LEU A 189 9.74 3.76 3.14
C LEU A 189 9.18 3.42 4.52
N LEU A 190 9.46 4.24 5.52
CA LEU A 190 8.94 4.01 6.87
C LEU A 190 7.44 4.24 6.92
N THR A 191 6.93 5.30 6.28
CA THR A 191 5.48 5.55 6.18
C THR A 191 4.76 4.41 5.46
N LEU A 192 5.29 3.91 4.34
CA LEU A 192 4.72 2.78 3.62
C LEU A 192 4.73 1.51 4.47
N LEU A 193 5.82 1.25 5.19
CA LEU A 193 5.96 0.11 6.09
C LEU A 193 4.96 0.18 7.24
N GLN A 194 4.88 1.32 7.95
CA GLN A 194 3.93 1.53 9.04
C GLN A 194 2.48 1.46 8.56
N SER A 195 2.17 2.07 7.41
CA SER A 195 0.83 2.03 6.81
C SER A 195 0.43 0.61 6.40
N SER A 196 1.35 -0.16 5.83
CA SER A 196 1.10 -1.56 5.46
C SER A 196 0.73 -2.39 6.69
N PHE A 197 1.50 -2.25 7.77
CA PHE A 197 1.21 -2.95 9.02
C PHE A 197 -0.08 -2.47 9.69
N ALA A 198 -0.34 -1.16 9.70
CA ALA A 198 -1.59 -0.61 10.21
C ALA A 198 -2.79 -1.20 9.44
N ILE A 199 -2.75 -1.25 8.10
CA ILE A 199 -3.81 -1.86 7.30
C ILE A 199 -3.98 -3.34 7.64
N LEU A 200 -2.87 -4.09 7.73
CA LEU A 200 -2.91 -5.53 8.03
C LEU A 200 -3.55 -5.84 9.39
N LEU A 201 -3.32 -5.01 10.40
CA LEU A 201 -3.89 -5.17 11.74
C LEU A 201 -5.31 -4.59 11.87
N CYS A 202 -5.55 -3.42 11.28
CA CYS A 202 -6.83 -2.73 11.36
C CYS A 202 -7.92 -3.36 10.48
N PHE A 203 -7.55 -3.99 9.37
CA PHE A 203 -8.52 -4.66 8.49
C PHE A 203 -9.30 -5.77 9.20
N PRO A 204 -8.68 -6.78 9.84
CA PRO A 204 -9.41 -7.82 10.55
C PRO A 204 -10.22 -7.25 11.73
N LEU A 205 -9.67 -6.27 12.46
CA LEU A 205 -10.42 -5.58 13.52
C LEU A 205 -11.67 -4.88 12.97
N GLY A 206 -11.55 -4.21 11.82
CA GLY A 206 -12.67 -3.58 11.12
C GLY A 206 -13.73 -4.60 10.70
N VAL A 207 -13.32 -5.76 10.19
CA VAL A 207 -14.23 -6.87 9.86
C VAL A 207 -14.93 -7.41 11.11
N MET A 208 -14.21 -7.61 12.21
CA MET A 208 -14.78 -8.07 13.49
C MET A 208 -15.82 -7.07 14.01
N LEU A 209 -15.53 -5.77 13.98
CA LEU A 209 -16.46 -4.72 14.41
C LEU A 209 -17.70 -4.66 13.49
N ALA A 210 -17.51 -4.82 12.18
CA ALA A 210 -18.60 -4.86 11.21
C ALA A 210 -19.54 -6.07 11.43
N LEU A 211 -18.97 -7.24 11.73
CA LEU A 211 -19.73 -8.43 12.15
C LEU A 211 -20.43 -8.18 13.49
N GLY A 212 -19.74 -7.55 14.45
CA GLY A 212 -20.30 -7.21 15.75
C GLY A 212 -21.52 -6.29 15.66
N ARG A 213 -21.50 -5.31 14.75
CA ARG A 213 -22.66 -4.45 14.45
C ARG A 213 -23.88 -5.23 13.95
N ARG A 214 -23.67 -6.38 13.29
CA ARG A 214 -24.74 -7.27 12.80
C ARG A 214 -25.19 -8.30 13.85
N SER A 215 -24.48 -8.46 14.96
CA SER A 215 -24.81 -9.43 16.00
C SER A 215 -26.18 -9.19 16.64
N GLU A 216 -26.78 -10.26 17.15
CA GLU A 216 -28.01 -10.25 17.94
C GLU A 216 -27.76 -9.90 19.41
N LEU A 217 -26.52 -10.07 19.90
CA LEU A 217 -26.14 -9.71 21.28
C LEU A 217 -26.10 -8.18 21.44
N PRO A 218 -26.96 -7.59 22.29
CA PRO A 218 -27.07 -6.13 22.41
C PRO A 218 -25.75 -5.46 22.80
N LEU A 219 -25.01 -6.05 23.74
CA LEU A 219 -23.72 -5.52 24.19
C LEU A 219 -22.70 -5.43 23.05
N LEU A 220 -22.62 -6.48 22.23
CA LEU A 220 -21.67 -6.54 21.12
C LEU A 220 -22.08 -5.60 19.98
N ARG A 221 -23.38 -5.53 19.67
CA ARG A 221 -23.92 -4.61 18.65
C ARG A 221 -23.68 -3.16 19.04
N TRP A 222 -24.10 -2.75 20.25
CA TRP A 222 -23.98 -1.37 20.69
C TRP A 222 -22.52 -0.97 20.90
N GLY A 223 -21.68 -1.86 21.45
CA GLY A 223 -20.24 -1.63 21.55
C GLY A 223 -19.60 -1.35 20.19
N SER A 224 -19.90 -2.17 19.17
CA SER A 224 -19.42 -1.95 17.80
C SER A 224 -19.96 -0.65 17.19
N VAL A 225 -21.25 -0.33 17.37
CA VAL A 225 -21.85 0.90 16.81
C VAL A 225 -21.21 2.14 17.42
N VAL A 226 -21.10 2.20 18.74
CA VAL A 226 -20.51 3.35 19.45
C VAL A 226 -19.06 3.55 19.01
N TYR A 227 -18.26 2.49 18.98
CA TYR A 227 -16.87 2.59 18.53
C TYR A 227 -16.75 3.08 17.08
N ILE A 228 -17.53 2.51 16.15
CA ILE A 228 -17.48 2.88 14.73
C ILE A 228 -17.90 4.34 14.52
N GLU A 229 -19.02 4.76 15.11
CA GLU A 229 -19.53 6.12 14.93
C GLU A 229 -18.65 7.15 15.65
N PHE A 230 -18.04 6.81 16.80
CA PHE A 230 -17.08 7.67 17.48
C PHE A 230 -15.83 7.91 16.63
N ILE A 231 -15.17 6.85 16.13
CA ILE A 231 -13.96 6.99 15.31
C ILE A 231 -14.25 7.68 13.98
N ARG A 232 -15.45 7.50 13.41
CA ARG A 232 -15.86 8.19 12.16
C ARG A 232 -16.25 9.65 12.38
N GLY A 233 -16.76 10.00 13.56
CA GLY A 233 -17.18 11.36 13.91
C GLY A 233 -16.07 12.21 14.53
N ALA A 234 -15.02 11.58 15.08
CA ALA A 234 -13.91 12.28 15.70
C ALA A 234 -12.96 12.88 14.63
N PRO A 235 -12.54 14.15 14.76
CA PRO A 235 -11.47 14.69 13.95
C PRO A 235 -10.17 13.91 14.16
N LEU A 236 -9.44 13.55 13.10
CA LEU A 236 -8.19 12.80 13.22
C LEU A 236 -7.15 13.53 14.10
N ILE A 237 -7.13 14.87 14.05
CA ILE A 237 -6.22 15.72 14.81
C ILE A 237 -6.42 15.56 16.32
N THR A 238 -7.63 15.24 16.80
CA THR A 238 -7.87 15.06 18.23
C THR A 238 -7.42 13.70 18.77
N LEU A 239 -7.05 12.77 17.89
CA LEU A 239 -6.63 11.40 18.23
C LEU A 239 -5.11 11.20 18.16
N LEU A 240 -4.37 12.19 17.68
CA LEU A 240 -2.92 12.17 17.46
C LEU A 240 -2.14 12.83 18.60
#